data_AF-A0A377LQV8-F1
#
_entry.id   AF-A0A377LQV8-F1
#
_cell.length_a   1.000
_cell.length_b   1.000
_cell.length_c   1.000
_cell.angle_alpha   90.00
_cell.angle_beta   90.00
_cell.angle_gamma   90.00
#
_symmetry.space_group_name_H-M   'P 1'
#
loop_
_entity.id
_entity.type
_entity.pdbx_description
1 polymer ?
#
loop_
_entity_poly.entity_id
_entity_poly.type
_entity_poly.pdbx_seq_one_letter_code
_entity_poly.pdbx_strand_id
1 'polypeptide(L)' 'MVPGDYFFPGLDKPWPHTHQCMRMNYVPDPEKIEAGVKILAEEIEFAWREDVQ' A
#
# COMPACT_ATOMS: atom_id res chain seq x y z
N MET A 1 -6.37 -1.57 -4.43
CA MET A 1 -5.02 -2.07 -4.09
C MET A 1 -5.16 -3.39 -3.33
N VAL A 2 -4.07 -4.14 -3.10
CA VAL A 2 -4.07 -5.38 -2.32
C VAL A 2 -2.87 -5.37 -1.37
N PRO A 3 -3.02 -5.65 -0.07
CA PRO A 3 -1.91 -5.77 0.88
C PRO A 3 -0.86 -6.81 0.45
N GLY A 4 0.41 -6.55 0.78
CA GLY A 4 1.55 -7.36 0.39
C GLY A 4 1.69 -8.69 1.13
N ASP A 5 1.18 -8.78 2.36
CA ASP A 5 1.32 -9.96 3.24
C ASP A 5 0.73 -11.25 2.64
N TYR A 6 -0.35 -11.13 1.87
CA TYR A 6 -0.95 -12.25 1.13
C TYR A 6 -0.01 -12.90 0.10
N PHE A 7 1.10 -12.25 -0.28
CA PHE A 7 2.02 -12.71 -1.32
C PHE A 7 3.28 -13.41 -0.76
N PHE A 8 3.42 -13.56 0.55
CA PHE A 8 4.58 -14.20 1.18
C PHE A 8 4.24 -15.43 2.05
N PRO A 9 3.49 -16.43 1.54
CA PRO A 9 3.28 -17.67 2.27
C PRO A 9 4.60 -18.46 2.41
N GLY A 10 4.80 -19.09 3.57
CA GLY A 10 5.95 -19.98 3.78
C GLY A 10 7.26 -19.29 4.17
N LEU A 11 7.23 -18.06 4.67
CA LEU A 11 8.41 -17.44 5.28
C LEU A 11 8.80 -18.18 6.57
N ASP A 12 10.08 -18.53 6.71
CA ASP A 12 10.61 -19.20 7.90
C ASP A 12 10.53 -18.35 9.18
N LYS A 13 10.54 -17.02 9.02
CA LYS A 13 10.44 -16.03 10.10
C LYS A 13 9.54 -14.86 9.69
N PRO A 14 8.88 -14.18 10.63
CA PRO A 14 8.16 -12.94 10.35
C PRO A 14 9.11 -11.91 9.72
N TRP A 15 8.63 -11.24 8.67
CA TRP A 15 9.37 -10.17 8.01
C TRP A 15 8.50 -8.91 7.99
N PRO A 16 8.80 -7.86 8.78
CA PRO A 16 7.92 -6.69 8.90
C PRO A 16 7.57 -6.01 7.57
N HIS A 17 8.44 -6.13 6.57
CA HIS A 17 8.23 -5.57 5.25
C HIS A 17 6.97 -6.10 4.54
N THR A 18 6.49 -7.30 4.88
CA THR A 18 5.26 -7.85 4.30
C THR A 18 4.04 -6.98 4.60
N HIS A 19 4.06 -6.22 5.70
CA HIS A 19 3.02 -5.28 6.09
C HIS A 19 3.29 -3.84 5.63
N GLN A 20 4.34 -3.60 4.84
CA GLN A 20 4.76 -2.27 4.37
C GLN A 20 4.60 -2.12 2.84
N CYS A 21 3.95 -3.06 2.18
CA CYS A 21 3.82 -3.12 0.72
C CYS A 21 2.39 -3.35 0.27
N MET A 22 2.07 -2.86 -0.93
CA MET A 22 0.80 -3.09 -1.59
C MET A 22 0.97 -3.30 -3.09
N ARG A 23 0.04 -4.05 -3.70
CA ARG A 23 -0.07 -4.26 -5.14
C ARG A 23 -1.18 -3.40 -5.75
N MET A 24 -0.93 -2.82 -6.92
CA MET A 24 -1.94 -2.16 -7.75
C MET A 24 -1.92 -2.70 -9.18
N ASN A 25 -3.05 -2.56 -9.87
CA ASN A 25 -3.14 -2.75 -11.32
C ASN A 25 -3.08 -1.38 -11.99
N TYR A 26 -2.23 -1.20 -13.00
CA TYR A 26 -2.04 0.06 -13.73
C TYR A 26 -2.71 0.09 -15.11
N VAL A 27 -3.46 -0.96 -15.48
CA VAL A 27 -4.22 -1.05 -16.75
C VAL A 27 -5.45 -0.12 -16.84
N PRO A 28 -6.18 0.20 -15.75
CA PRO A 28 -7.34 1.09 -15.82
C PRO A 28 -7.06 2.48 -16.41
N ASP A 29 -8.13 3.21 -16.76
CA ASP A 29 -8.06 4.56 -17.33
C ASP A 29 -7.18 5.51 -16.49
N PRO A 30 -6.37 6.38 -17.12
CA PRO A 30 -5.45 7.27 -16.41
C PRO A 30 -6.12 8.15 -15.35
N GLU A 31 -7.31 8.68 -15.64
CA GLU A 31 -8.06 9.52 -14.68
C GLU A 31 -8.42 8.77 -13.39
N LYS A 32 -8.73 7.46 -13.50
CA LYS A 32 -9.00 6.61 -12.32
C LYS A 32 -7.72 6.30 -11.55
N ILE A 33 -6.61 6.09 -12.26
CA ILE A 33 -5.30 5.89 -11.63
C ILE A 33 -4.90 7.15 -10.86
N GLU A 34 -5.01 8.32 -11.47
CA GLU A 34 -4.66 9.60 -10.85
C GLU A 34 -5.50 9.87 -9.60
N ALA A 35 -6.83 9.69 -9.69
CA ALA A 35 -7.73 9.83 -8.54
C ALA A 35 -7.35 8.87 -7.39
N GLY A 36 -7.04 7.61 -7.71
CA GLY A 36 -6.63 6.62 -6.72
C GLY A 36 -5.28 6.93 -6.07
N VAL A 37 -4.29 7.39 -6.86
CA VAL A 37 -2.97 7.76 -6.35
C VAL A 37 -3.03 9.01 -5.48
N LYS A 38 -3.87 9.99 -5.84
CA LYS A 38 -4.09 11.19 -5.02
C LYS A 38 -4.59 10.81 -3.62
N ILE A 39 -5.63 9.98 -3.54
CA ILE A 39 -6.16 9.49 -2.26
C ILE A 39 -5.09 8.71 -1.50
N LEU A 40 -4.37 7.79 -2.16
CA LEU A 40 -3.29 7.04 -1.51
C LEU A 40 -2.24 7.97 -0.88
N ALA A 41 -1.82 9.03 -1.58
CA ALA A 41 -0.84 9.97 -1.06
C ALA A 41 -1.34 10.71 0.19
N GLU A 42 -2.62 11.11 0.21
CA GLU A 42 -3.26 11.75 1.36
C GLU A 42 -3.30 10.82 2.58
N GLU A 43 -3.64 9.54 2.38
CA GLU A 43 -3.68 8.53 3.45
C GLU A 43 -2.29 8.20 4.00
N ILE A 44 -1.27 8.11 3.15
CA ILE A 44 0.12 7.88 3.61
C ILE A 44 0.58 9.06 4.47
N GLU A 45 0.36 10.28 4.01
CA GLU A 45 0.68 11.49 4.76
C GLU A 45 -0.09 11.54 6.10
N PHE A 46 -1.36 11.14 6.12
CA PHE A 46 -2.14 11.04 7.36
C PHE A 46 -1.52 10.02 8.33
N ALA A 47 -1.20 8.81 7.87
CA ALA A 47 -0.58 7.78 8.70
C ALA A 47 0.76 8.23 9.31
N TRP A 48 1.58 8.95 8.55
CA TRP A 48 2.84 9.52 9.07
C TRP A 48 2.60 10.60 10.14
N ARG A 49 1.54 11.40 10.03
CA ARG A 49 1.20 12.39 11.05
C ARG A 49 0.68 11.76 12.34
N GLU A 50 -0.10 10.68 12.24
CA GLU A 50 -0.61 9.95 13.40
C GLU A 50 0.51 9.22 14.16
N ASP A 51 1.49 8.64 13.46
CA ASP A 51 2.59 7.87 14.08
C ASP A 51 3.57 8.75 14.88
N VAL A 52 3.58 10.07 14.65
CA VAL A 52 4.44 11.03 15.36
C VAL A 52 3.78 11.55 16.66
N GLN A 53 2.58 11.08 17.00
CA GLN A 53 1.80 11.51 18.17
C GLN A 53 1.89 10.53 19.35
#